data_AF-A0A2V4AVH8-F1
#
_entry.id   AF-A0A2V4AVH8-F1
#
_cell.length_a   1.000
_cell.length_b   1.000
_cell.length_c   1.000
_cell.angle_alpha   90.00
_cell.angle_beta   90.00
_cell.angle_gamma   90.00
#
_symmetry.space_group_name_H-M   'P 1'
#
loop_
_entity.id
_entity.type
_entity.pdbx_description
1 polymer ?
#
loop_
_entity_poly.entity_id
_entity_poly.type
_entity_poly.pdbx_seq_one_letter_code
_entity_poly.pdbx_strand_id
1 'polypeptide(L)' 'MFVAEDGVEQRVPWAFMPDVLAELGRAVLSFPSYRSQRNYPGWYWSATMGGRIGFESWVERDHLVALI' A
#
# COMPACT_ATOMS: atom_id res chain seq x y z
N MET A 1 6.42 2.79 12.18
CA MET A 1 7.18 1.53 12.03
C MET A 1 6.93 1.08 10.60
N PHE A 2 7.99 0.85 9.84
CA PHE A 2 7.91 0.44 8.44
C PHE A 2 9.03 -0.55 8.14
N VAL A 3 8.91 -1.35 7.09
CA VAL A 3 9.95 -2.27 6.63
C VAL A 3 10.59 -1.67 5.39
N ALA A 4 11.90 -1.48 5.41
CA ALA A 4 12.65 -0.96 4.28
C ALA A 4 12.84 -2.04 3.19
N GLU A 5 13.34 -1.66 2.01
CA GLU A 5 13.55 -2.58 0.88
C GLU A 5 14.47 -3.77 1.20
N ASP A 6 15.37 -3.60 2.17
CA ASP A 6 16.25 -4.64 2.68
C ASP A 6 15.56 -5.64 3.63
N GLY A 7 14.26 -5.45 3.88
CA GLY A 7 13.47 -6.25 4.82
C GLY A 7 13.70 -5.89 6.28
N VAL A 8 14.47 -4.84 6.57
CA VAL A 8 14.75 -4.40 7.95
C VAL A 8 13.62 -3.54 8.46
N GLU A 9 13.09 -3.90 9.62
CA GLU A 9 12.07 -3.14 10.29
C GLU A 9 12.66 -1.91 11.00
N GLN A 10 12.16 -0.73 10.65
CA GLN A 10 12.59 0.55 11.18
C GLN A 10 11.47 1.22 11.98
N ARG A 11 11.79 1.70 13.18
CA ARG A 11 10.90 2.50 14.02
C ARG A 11 11.33 3.96 13.98
N VAL A 12 10.58 4.77 13.25
CA VAL A 12 10.72 6.23 13.26
C VAL A 12 9.60 6.87 14.09
N PRO A 13 9.85 8.04 14.72
CA PRO A 13 8.79 8.88 15.26
C PRO A 13 7.79 9.26 14.16
N TRP A 14 6.52 9.40 14.52
CA TRP A 14 5.43 9.70 13.57
C TRP A 14 5.68 10.95 12.73
N ALA A 15 6.35 11.96 13.31
CA ALA A 15 6.71 13.20 12.63
C ALA A 15 7.56 13.01 11.36
N PHE A 16 8.31 11.89 11.26
CA PHE A 16 9.17 11.57 10.12
C PHE A 16 8.51 10.61 9.11
N MET A 17 7.27 10.16 9.36
CA MET A 17 6.54 9.32 8.40
C MET A 17 6.36 9.95 7.01
N PRO A 18 6.14 11.27 6.86
CA PRO A 18 6.03 11.89 5.54
C PRO A 18 7.30 11.73 4.70
N ASP A 19 8.47 11.96 5.30
CA ASP A 19 9.77 11.81 4.63
C ASP A 19 10.05 10.34 4.26
N VAL A 20 9.70 9.43 5.16
CA VAL A 20 9.80 7.98 4.90
C VAL A 20 8.88 7.53 3.77
N LEU A 21 7.64 8.03 3.71
CA LEU A 21 6.70 7.75 2.61
C LEU A 21 7.21 8.27 1.27
N ALA A 22 7.92 9.41 1.28
CA ALA A 22 8.55 9.95 0.08
C ALA A 22 9.75 9.10 -0.37
N GLU A 23 10.56 8.58 0.57
CA GLU A 23 11.72 7.72 0.28
C GLU A 23 11.35 6.29 -0.12
N LEU A 24 10.33 5.69 0.50
CA LEU A 24 9.95 4.28 0.27
C LEU A 24 9.48 4.00 -1.18
N GLY A 25 9.29 5.03 -2.01
CA GLY A 25 8.91 4.86 -3.40
C GLY A 25 7.58 4.11 -3.57
N ARG A 26 7.36 3.49 -4.74
CA ARG A 26 6.17 2.64 -4.95
C ARG A 26 6.20 1.49 -3.95
N ALA A 27 5.05 1.22 -3.32
CA ALA A 27 4.85 0.05 -2.48
C ALA A 27 5.45 -1.21 -3.14
N VAL A 28 6.44 -1.81 -2.47
CA VAL A 28 7.23 -2.97 -2.96
C VAL A 28 6.42 -4.27 -2.92
N LEU A 29 5.24 -4.27 -2.29
CA LEU A 29 4.37 -5.43 -2.26
C LEU A 29 3.74 -5.64 -3.65
N SER A 30 4.34 -6.57 -4.40
CA SER A 30 3.67 -7.18 -5.53
C SER A 30 2.48 -7.99 -5.01
N PHE A 31 1.29 -7.76 -5.56
CA PHE A 31 0.09 -8.54 -5.28
C PHE A 31 -0.21 -9.46 -6.46
N PRO A 32 0.51 -10.59 -6.61
CA PRO A 32 0.34 -11.47 -7.76
C PRO A 32 -1.06 -12.07 -7.74
N SER A 33 -1.71 -12.09 -8.91
CA SER A 33 -2.98 -12.78 -9.12
C SER A 33 -2.71 -14.21 -9.59
N TYR A 34 -3.20 -15.20 -8.84
CA TYR A 34 -3.10 -16.62 -9.24
C TYR A 34 -4.43 -17.36 -9.07
N ARG A 35 -4.59 -18.47 -9.82
CA ARG A 35 -5.82 -19.27 -9.78
C ARG A 35 -6.04 -19.83 -8.37
N SER A 36 -7.29 -19.75 -7.89
CA SER A 36 -7.73 -20.20 -6.56
C SER A 36 -7.26 -19.36 -5.36
N GLN A 37 -6.75 -18.16 -5.62
CA GLN A 37 -6.47 -17.19 -4.58
C GLN A 37 -7.77 -16.77 -3.87
N ARG A 38 -7.73 -16.71 -2.53
CA ARG A 38 -8.90 -16.40 -1.69
C ARG A 38 -9.12 -14.90 -1.50
N ASN A 39 -8.06 -14.12 -1.65
CA ASN A 39 -8.15 -12.67 -1.66
C ASN A 39 -8.26 -12.17 -3.12
N TYR A 40 -8.71 -10.94 -3.27
CA TYR A 40 -9.01 -10.33 -4.57
C TYR A 40 -8.14 -9.10 -4.74
N PRO A 41 -6.86 -9.29 -5.11
CA PRO A 41 -5.96 -8.17 -5.30
C PRO A 41 -6.32 -7.38 -6.56
N GLY A 42 -6.07 -6.07 -6.54
CA GLY A 42 -6.36 -5.20 -7.68
C GLY A 42 -5.79 -3.80 -7.53
N TRP A 43 -6.13 -2.96 -8.50
CA TRP A 43 -5.74 -1.55 -8.53
C TRP A 43 -6.99 -0.67 -8.47
N TYR A 44 -6.92 0.37 -7.65
CA TYR A 44 -7.93 1.42 -7.53
C TYR A 44 -7.32 2.77 -7.96
N TRP A 45 -8.03 3.56 -8.77
CA TRP A 45 -7.59 4.90 -9.13
C TRP A 45 -8.07 5.91 -8.10
N SER A 46 -7.13 6.54 -7.38
CA SER A 46 -7.40 7.62 -6.45
C SER A 46 -7.22 8.97 -7.14
N ALA A 47 -8.30 9.76 -7.21
CA ALA A 47 -8.24 11.14 -7.70
C ALA A 47 -7.42 12.03 -6.76
N THR A 48 -7.56 11.84 -5.44
CA THR A 48 -6.89 12.63 -4.40
C THR A 48 -5.37 12.44 -4.42
N MET A 49 -4.90 11.21 -4.66
CA MET A 49 -3.48 10.92 -4.84
C MET A 49 -3.01 11.01 -6.30
N GLY A 50 -3.92 11.27 -7.25
CA GLY A 50 -3.61 11.34 -8.68
C GLY A 50 -2.98 10.07 -9.25
N GLY A 51 -3.32 8.90 -8.72
CA GLY A 51 -2.57 7.66 -9.00
C GLY A 51 -3.31 6.37 -8.69
N ARG A 52 -2.67 5.24 -9.00
CA ARG A 52 -3.18 3.90 -8.71
C ARG A 52 -2.69 3.43 -7.34
N ILE A 53 -3.63 3.04 -6.49
CA ILE A 53 -3.39 2.42 -5.18
C ILE A 53 -3.71 0.93 -5.32
N GLY A 54 -2.78 0.07 -4.91
CA GLY A 54 -3.01 -1.37 -4.88
C GLY A 54 -3.77 -1.79 -3.63
N PHE A 55 -4.60 -2.81 -3.73
CA PHE A 55 -5.28 -3.46 -2.60
C PHE A 55 -5.16 -4.97 -2.73
N GLU A 56 -5.15 -5.70 -1.61
CA GLU A 56 -5.02 -7.16 -1.59
C GLU A 56 -6.36 -7.86 -1.42
N SER A 57 -7.35 -7.14 -0.90
CA SER A 57 -8.67 -7.67 -0.57
C SER A 57 -9.80 -6.67 -0.82
N TRP A 58 -11.02 -7.20 -0.89
CA TRP A 58 -12.23 -6.37 -0.95
C TRP A 58 -12.39 -5.46 0.26
N VAL A 59 -12.02 -5.95 1.45
CA VAL A 59 -12.10 -5.16 2.68
C VAL A 59 -11.18 -3.93 2.60
N GLU A 60 -9.96 -4.08 2.08
CA GLU A 60 -9.07 -2.94 1.88
C GLU A 60 -9.60 -2.00 0.80
N ARG A 61 -10.14 -2.54 -0.30
CA ARG A 61 -10.79 -1.71 -1.33
C ARG A 61 -11.92 -0.87 -0.74
N ASP A 62 -12.79 -1.46 0.08
CA ASP A 62 -13.90 -0.74 0.70
C ASP A 62 -13.42 0.39 1.61
N HIS A 63 -12.34 0.17 2.36
CA HIS A 63 -11.71 1.25 3.14
C HIS A 63 -11.10 2.34 2.24
N LEU A 64 -10.44 1.98 1.14
CA LEU A 64 -9.91 2.95 0.18
C LEU A 64 -11.00 3.83 -0.43
N VAL A 65 -12.18 3.26 -0.71
CA VAL A 65 -13.33 4.02 -1.22
C VAL A 65 -13.95 4.91 -0.14
N ALA A 66 -13.98 4.45 1.12
CA ALA A 66 -14.58 5.20 2.23
C ALA A 66 -13.72 6.37 2.74
N LEU A 67 -12.42 6.36 2.45
CA LEU A 67 -11.43 7.33 2.96
C LEU A 67 -10.95 8.34 1.91
N ILE A 68 -11.53 8.33 0.70
CA ILE A 68 -11.24 9.27 -0.40
C ILE A 68 -12.30 10.37 -0.45
#